data_AF-A0A1H9U4F7-F1
#
_entry.id   AF-A0A1H9U4F7-F1
#
_cell.length_a   1.000
_cell.length_b   1.000
_cell.length_c   1.000
_cell.angle_alpha   90.00
_cell.angle_beta   90.00
_cell.angle_gamma   90.00
#
_symmetry.space_group_name_H-M   'P 1'
#
loop_
_entity.id
_entity.type
_entity.pdbx_description
1 polymer ?
#
loop_
_entity_poly.entity_id
_entity_poly.type
_entity_poly.pdbx_seq_one_letter_code
_entity_poly.pdbx_strand_id
1 'polypeptide(L)'
;MKEYVKAFAEQGNENYLQILKVSNEFPNLNLTVIICGLAGIRTGTFGKSRKKFTEGYWRVTNSMQFYAFASFYKKVIDETLLEDCSRLQSSLWSLFTTKGFDQNRFIEKINASGRAHEINLYKRAAEVLKELVLLYNARMSPSNSKYVNFNYNSRGAIILDD
;
A
#
# COMPACT_ATOMS: atom_id res chain seq x y z
N MET A 1 -15.74 9.62 -4.35
CA MET A 1 -14.29 9.94 -4.20
C MET A 1 -13.74 10.66 -5.42
N LYS A 2 -13.83 10.07 -6.63
CA LYS A 2 -13.40 10.73 -7.88
C LYS A 2 -14.02 12.11 -8.10
N GLU A 3 -15.31 12.26 -7.83
CA GLU A 3 -16.02 13.55 -7.95
C GLU A 3 -15.44 14.63 -7.04
N TYR A 4 -15.18 14.31 -5.76
CA TYR A 4 -14.51 15.25 -4.84
C TYR A 4 -13.11 15.63 -5.34
N VAL A 5 -12.34 14.68 -5.87
CA VAL A 5 -11.03 14.99 -6.45
C VAL A 5 -11.15 15.97 -7.60
N LYS A 6 -12.06 15.70 -8.54
CA LYS A 6 -12.30 16.56 -9.69
C LYS A 6 -12.75 17.96 -9.25
N ALA A 7 -13.77 18.04 -8.39
CA ALA A 7 -14.34 19.31 -7.94
C ALA A 7 -13.32 20.21 -7.24
N PHE A 8 -12.52 19.68 -6.31
CA PHE A 8 -11.51 20.49 -5.62
C PHE A 8 -10.29 20.80 -6.49
N ALA A 9 -9.92 19.93 -7.43
CA ALA A 9 -8.87 20.22 -8.39
C ALA A 9 -9.28 21.33 -9.38
N GLU A 10 -10.54 21.35 -9.83
CA GLU A 10 -11.11 22.42 -10.67
C GLU A 10 -11.13 23.77 -9.96
N GLN A 11 -11.22 23.77 -8.63
CA GLN A 11 -11.08 24.97 -7.79
C GLN A 11 -9.62 25.39 -7.53
N GLY A 12 -8.65 24.70 -8.14
CA GLY A 12 -7.22 25.01 -7.98
C GLY A 12 -6.58 24.46 -6.70
N ASN A 13 -7.23 23.53 -5.99
CA ASN A 13 -6.63 22.95 -4.79
C ASN A 13 -5.45 22.03 -5.15
N GLU A 14 -4.24 22.48 -4.84
CA GLU A 14 -2.97 21.81 -5.15
C GLU A 14 -2.90 20.37 -4.65
N ASN A 15 -3.50 20.06 -3.49
CA ASN A 15 -3.50 18.70 -2.94
C ASN A 15 -4.28 17.73 -3.83
N TYR A 16 -5.40 18.18 -4.41
CA TYR A 16 -6.23 17.35 -5.28
C TYR A 16 -5.71 17.34 -6.72
N LEU A 17 -5.08 18.42 -7.17
CA LEU A 17 -4.30 18.42 -8.41
C LEU A 17 -3.16 17.38 -8.36
N GLN A 18 -2.47 17.27 -7.23
CA GLN A 18 -1.44 16.25 -7.03
C GLN A 18 -2.01 14.82 -7.12
N ILE A 19 -3.22 14.58 -6.60
CA ILE A 19 -3.89 13.27 -6.75
C ILE A 19 -4.16 12.97 -8.22
N LEU A 20 -4.66 13.95 -9.00
CA LEU A 20 -4.92 13.76 -10.43
C LEU A 20 -3.63 13.49 -11.20
N LYS A 21 -2.56 14.25 -10.93
CA LYS A 21 -1.24 14.05 -11.51
C LYS A 21 -0.76 12.61 -11.29
N VAL A 22 -0.75 12.17 -10.04
CA VAL A 22 -0.33 10.81 -9.67
C VAL A 22 -1.22 9.74 -10.28
N SER A 23 -2.54 9.96 -10.33
CA SER A 23 -3.48 9.01 -10.94
C SER A 23 -3.26 8.88 -12.45
N ASN A 24 -2.82 9.94 -13.12
CA ASN A 24 -2.48 9.91 -14.55
C ASN A 24 -1.12 9.24 -14.80
N GLU A 25 -0.13 9.49 -13.93
CA GLU A 25 1.19 8.88 -14.03
C GLU A 25 1.17 7.37 -13.70
N PHE A 26 0.30 6.95 -12.78
CA PHE A 26 0.16 5.55 -12.34
C PHE A 26 -1.30 5.09 -12.48
N PRO A 27 -1.81 4.90 -13.71
CA PRO A 27 -3.24 4.67 -13.98
C PRO A 27 -3.81 3.39 -13.35
N ASN A 28 -2.95 2.41 -13.06
CA ASN A 28 -3.38 1.16 -12.45
C ASN A 28 -3.49 1.24 -10.92
N LEU A 29 -2.88 2.26 -10.29
CA LEU A 29 -2.98 2.43 -8.84
C LEU A 29 -4.40 2.86 -8.45
N ASN A 30 -4.94 2.16 -7.47
CA ASN A 30 -6.24 2.45 -6.92
C ASN A 30 -6.25 3.83 -6.25
N LEU A 31 -7.28 4.62 -6.53
CA LEU A 31 -7.41 5.97 -6.00
C LEU A 31 -7.33 6.04 -4.46
N THR A 32 -7.88 5.06 -3.74
CA THR A 32 -7.78 5.04 -2.27
C THR A 32 -6.34 4.81 -1.80
N VAL A 33 -5.56 3.99 -2.51
CA VAL A 33 -4.13 3.79 -2.22
C VAL A 33 -3.36 5.09 -2.47
N ILE A 34 -3.64 5.78 -3.58
CA ILE A 34 -3.04 7.10 -3.88
C ILE A 34 -3.35 8.11 -2.77
N ILE A 35 -4.63 8.27 -2.42
CA ILE A 35 -5.05 9.22 -1.37
C ILE A 35 -4.41 8.87 -0.03
N CYS A 36 -4.42 7.61 0.38
CA CYS A 36 -3.85 7.22 1.67
C CYS A 36 -2.33 7.39 1.67
N GLY A 37 -1.67 6.95 0.60
CA GLY A 37 -0.23 6.98 0.48
C GLY A 37 0.35 8.39 0.43
N LEU A 38 -0.27 9.30 -0.33
CA LEU A 38 0.12 10.71 -0.38
C LEU A 38 -0.07 11.43 0.97
N ALA A 39 -0.99 10.96 1.82
CA ALA A 39 -1.18 11.47 3.18
C ALA A 39 -0.34 10.72 4.24
N GLY A 40 0.48 9.74 3.85
CA GLY A 40 1.29 8.96 4.77
C GLY A 40 0.48 8.09 5.73
N ILE A 41 -0.72 7.67 5.32
CA ILE A 41 -1.60 6.81 6.13
C ILE A 41 -1.82 5.47 5.45
N ARG A 42 -2.05 4.42 6.24
CA ARG A 42 -2.44 3.09 5.72
C ARG A 42 -3.89 3.12 5.22
N THR A 43 -4.22 2.32 4.20
CA THR A 43 -5.57 2.34 3.59
C THR A 43 -6.69 2.01 4.58
N GLY A 44 -6.43 1.15 5.56
CA GLY A 44 -7.38 0.81 6.63
C GLY A 44 -7.76 1.96 7.57
N THR A 45 -7.03 3.08 7.57
CA THR A 45 -7.30 4.23 8.45
C THR A 45 -8.02 5.39 7.75
N PHE A 46 -8.31 5.26 6.44
CA PHE A 46 -8.92 6.33 5.65
C PHE A 46 -10.24 6.85 6.24
N GLY A 47 -11.01 6.01 6.92
CA GLY A 47 -12.25 6.42 7.59
C GLY A 47 -12.09 7.64 8.51
N LYS A 48 -10.94 7.77 9.18
CA LYS A 48 -10.62 8.92 10.05
C LYS A 48 -10.32 10.20 9.26
N SER A 49 -9.83 10.07 8.03
CA SER A 49 -9.47 11.19 7.15
C SER A 49 -10.54 11.54 6.13
N ARG A 50 -11.58 10.70 6.00
CA ARG A 50 -12.63 10.85 4.98
C ARG A 50 -13.33 12.20 5.04
N LYS A 51 -13.68 12.68 6.25
CA LYS A 51 -14.35 13.97 6.43
C LYS A 51 -13.51 15.13 5.87
N LYS A 52 -12.25 15.22 6.30
CA LYS A 52 -11.29 16.23 5.79
C LYS A 52 -11.14 16.14 4.27
N PHE A 53 -11.15 14.93 3.72
CA PHE A 53 -11.07 14.70 2.28
C PHE A 53 -12.31 15.15 1.51
N THR A 54 -13.51 14.91 2.03
CA THR A 54 -14.74 15.34 1.34
C THR A 54 -15.01 16.84 1.50
N GLU A 55 -14.40 17.49 2.49
CA GLU A 55 -14.54 18.91 2.79
C GLU A 55 -13.41 19.79 2.20
N GLY A 56 -12.45 19.21 1.45
CA GLY A 56 -11.38 19.98 0.80
C GLY A 56 -10.17 20.30 1.68
N TYR A 57 -10.16 19.84 2.94
CA TYR A 57 -9.11 20.09 3.92
C TYR A 57 -8.03 18.99 4.00
N TRP A 58 -8.09 18.00 3.11
CA TRP A 58 -7.08 16.95 3.05
C TRP A 58 -5.77 17.49 2.45
N ARG A 59 -4.64 16.98 2.95
CA ARG A 59 -3.30 17.47 2.60
C ARG A 59 -2.40 16.32 2.18
N VAL A 60 -1.57 16.62 1.19
CA VAL A 60 -0.41 15.81 0.82
C VAL A 60 0.69 16.06 1.84
N THR A 61 1.22 14.97 2.42
CA THR A 61 2.27 15.03 3.44
C THR A 61 3.42 14.07 3.14
N ASN A 62 3.26 13.17 2.16
CA ASN A 62 4.13 12.02 1.98
C ASN A 62 4.41 11.68 0.51
N SER A 63 4.51 12.69 -0.35
CA SER A 63 4.75 12.49 -1.79
C SER A 63 5.98 11.62 -2.07
N MET A 64 7.13 11.95 -1.48
CA MET A 64 8.39 11.28 -1.79
C MET A 64 8.33 9.76 -1.53
N GLN A 65 7.85 9.37 -0.36
CA GLN A 65 7.68 7.95 -0.03
C GLN A 65 6.62 7.29 -0.90
N PHE A 66 5.56 8.00 -1.27
CA PHE A 66 4.54 7.46 -2.17
C PHE A 66 5.08 7.17 -3.58
N TYR A 67 5.88 8.06 -4.16
CA TYR A 67 6.52 7.82 -5.46
C TYR A 67 7.51 6.64 -5.40
N ALA A 68 8.24 6.51 -4.29
CA ALA A 68 9.09 5.34 -4.05
C ALA A 68 8.25 4.05 -3.98
N PHE A 69 7.09 4.09 -3.30
CA PHE A 69 6.15 2.98 -3.28
C PHE A 69 5.59 2.66 -4.67
N ALA A 70 5.18 3.66 -5.45
CA ALA A 70 4.63 3.44 -6.79
C ALA A 70 5.66 2.75 -7.71
N SER A 71 6.92 3.16 -7.61
CA SER A 71 8.04 2.53 -8.32
C SER A 71 8.30 1.09 -7.86
N PHE A 72 8.30 0.87 -6.54
CA PHE A 72 8.41 -0.46 -5.95
C PHE A 72 7.25 -1.37 -6.37
N TYR A 73 6.02 -0.86 -6.36
CA TYR A 73 4.84 -1.60 -6.75
C TYR A 73 4.94 -2.06 -8.20
N LYS A 74 5.33 -1.15 -9.11
CA LYS A 74 5.60 -1.49 -10.50
C LYS A 74 6.65 -2.60 -10.61
N LYS A 75 7.75 -2.50 -9.87
CA LYS A 75 8.79 -3.53 -9.81
C LYS A 75 8.25 -4.89 -9.38
N VAL A 76 7.38 -4.94 -8.36
CA VAL A 76 6.75 -6.19 -7.91
C VAL A 76 5.89 -6.81 -9.01
N ILE A 77 5.10 -6.01 -9.72
CA ILE A 77 4.26 -6.52 -10.82
C ILE A 77 5.11 -7.00 -12.01
N ASP A 78 6.20 -6.29 -12.32
CA ASP A 78 7.07 -6.63 -13.45
C ASP A 78 7.98 -7.84 -13.15
N GLU A 79 8.42 -8.03 -11.90
CA GLU A 79 9.40 -9.06 -11.52
C GLU A 79 8.82 -10.29 -10.82
N THR A 80 7.51 -10.31 -10.55
CA THR A 80 6.83 -11.44 -9.90
C THR A 80 5.59 -11.86 -10.69
N LEU A 81 4.98 -12.98 -10.30
CA LEU A 81 3.71 -13.45 -10.87
C LEU A 81 2.48 -12.96 -10.08
N LEU A 82 2.65 -11.93 -9.25
CA LEU A 82 1.53 -11.33 -8.50
C LEU A 82 0.67 -10.46 -9.42
N GLU A 83 -0.64 -10.59 -9.31
CA GLU A 83 -1.59 -9.85 -10.14
C GLU A 83 -1.87 -8.43 -9.63
N ASP A 84 -1.93 -7.48 -10.56
CA ASP A 84 -2.32 -6.11 -10.26
C ASP A 84 -3.77 -6.05 -9.77
N CYS A 85 -3.94 -5.67 -8.50
CA CYS A 85 -5.24 -5.46 -7.90
C CYS A 85 -5.16 -4.55 -6.67
N SER A 86 -6.26 -3.87 -6.35
CA SER A 86 -6.34 -2.92 -5.24
C SER A 86 -6.01 -3.51 -3.86
N ARG A 87 -6.32 -4.79 -3.66
CA ARG A 87 -6.00 -5.54 -2.44
C ARG A 87 -4.49 -5.73 -2.28
N LEU A 88 -3.79 -6.12 -3.35
CA LEU A 88 -2.33 -6.26 -3.35
C LEU A 88 -1.66 -4.91 -3.13
N GLN A 89 -2.12 -3.86 -3.82
CA GLN A 89 -1.61 -2.50 -3.66
C GLN A 89 -1.73 -2.02 -2.20
N SER A 90 -2.87 -2.28 -1.55
CA SER A 90 -3.10 -1.94 -0.14
C SER A 90 -2.18 -2.71 0.82
N SER A 91 -2.01 -4.01 0.59
CA SER A 91 -1.15 -4.86 1.40
C SER A 91 0.33 -4.47 1.25
N LEU A 92 0.78 -4.24 0.01
CA LEU A 92 2.15 -3.79 -0.27
C LEU A 92 2.43 -2.40 0.28
N TRP A 93 1.48 -1.46 0.22
CA TRP A 93 1.65 -0.16 0.86
C TRP A 93 1.86 -0.31 2.36
N SER A 94 1.07 -1.16 3.02
CA SER A 94 1.19 -1.40 4.46
C SER A 94 2.58 -1.96 4.79
N LEU A 95 3.03 -2.98 4.05
CA LEU A 95 4.34 -3.60 4.23
C LEU A 95 5.50 -2.64 3.91
N PHE A 96 5.38 -1.85 2.84
CA PHE A 96 6.38 -0.87 2.42
C PHE A 96 6.60 0.23 3.46
N THR A 97 5.56 0.62 4.18
CA THR A 97 5.66 1.61 5.26
C THR A 97 6.23 1.05 6.57
N THR A 98 6.42 -0.27 6.67
CA THR A 98 7.02 -0.88 7.87
C THR A 98 8.52 -0.62 7.91
N LYS A 99 9.02 -0.25 9.09
CA LYS A 99 10.43 0.04 9.31
C LYS A 99 11.29 -1.19 8.99
N GLY A 100 12.40 -0.96 8.30
CA GLY A 100 13.36 -2.02 7.96
C GLY A 100 12.89 -2.97 6.84
N PHE A 101 11.77 -2.69 6.19
CA PHE A 101 11.31 -3.47 5.04
C PHE A 101 12.34 -3.45 3.90
N ASP A 102 12.78 -4.63 3.49
CA ASP A 102 13.73 -4.82 2.40
C ASP A 102 13.01 -5.27 1.12
N GLN A 103 12.91 -4.33 0.18
CA GLN A 103 12.19 -4.51 -1.09
C GLN A 103 12.79 -5.62 -1.97
N ASN A 104 14.12 -5.72 -2.03
CA ASN A 104 14.79 -6.71 -2.88
C ASN A 104 14.60 -8.11 -2.29
N ARG A 105 14.79 -8.24 -0.97
CA ARG A 105 14.49 -9.48 -0.27
C ARG A 105 13.05 -9.91 -0.49
N PHE A 106 12.10 -8.98 -0.41
CA PHE A 106 10.69 -9.31 -0.62
C PHE A 106 10.45 -9.97 -1.99
N ILE A 107 10.93 -9.36 -3.06
CA ILE A 107 10.79 -9.90 -4.42
C ILE A 107 11.46 -11.27 -4.53
N GLU A 108 12.69 -11.41 -4.03
CA GLU A 108 13.40 -12.70 -4.00
C GLU A 108 12.58 -13.78 -3.27
N LYS A 109 11.96 -13.46 -2.13
CA LYS A 109 11.15 -14.40 -1.36
C LYS A 109 9.86 -14.78 -2.05
N ILE A 110 9.20 -13.84 -2.70
CA ILE A 110 7.99 -14.13 -3.49
C ILE A 110 8.34 -15.10 -4.62
N ASN A 111 9.37 -14.79 -5.40
CA ASN A 111 9.79 -15.63 -6.53
C ASN A 111 10.27 -17.01 -6.08
N ALA A 112 11.11 -17.08 -5.04
CA ALA A 112 11.60 -18.35 -4.51
C ALA A 112 10.50 -19.23 -3.90
N SER A 113 9.38 -18.64 -3.47
CA SER A 113 8.26 -19.40 -2.89
C SER A 113 7.43 -20.16 -3.92
N GLY A 114 7.33 -19.65 -5.15
CA GLY A 114 6.39 -20.15 -6.16
C GLY A 114 4.91 -19.96 -5.79
N ARG A 115 4.58 -19.21 -4.72
CA ARG A 115 3.22 -19.08 -4.17
C ARG A 115 2.42 -17.88 -4.71
N ALA A 116 2.92 -17.18 -5.73
CA ALA A 116 2.25 -16.02 -6.30
C ALA A 116 0.81 -16.33 -6.77
N HIS A 117 0.59 -17.48 -7.41
CA HIS A 117 -0.75 -17.90 -7.83
C HIS A 117 -1.71 -18.09 -6.64
N GLU A 118 -1.26 -18.71 -5.55
CA GLU A 118 -2.06 -18.86 -4.33
C GLU A 118 -2.41 -17.50 -3.74
N ILE A 119 -1.46 -16.56 -3.73
CA ILE A 119 -1.68 -15.19 -3.24
C ILE A 119 -2.74 -14.47 -4.08
N ASN A 120 -2.73 -14.69 -5.39
CA ASN A 120 -3.71 -14.13 -6.32
C ASN A 120 -5.14 -14.69 -6.11
N LEU A 121 -5.31 -15.79 -5.38
CA LEU A 121 -6.63 -16.36 -5.07
C LEU A 121 -7.28 -15.74 -3.82
N TYR A 122 -6.51 -15.12 -2.92
CA TYR A 122 -7.09 -14.49 -1.72
C TYR A 122 -7.98 -13.32 -2.07
N LYS A 123 -9.17 -13.28 -1.47
CA LYS A 123 -10.18 -12.24 -1.74
C LYS A 123 -10.02 -11.02 -0.85
N ARG A 124 -9.38 -11.14 0.32
CA ARG A 124 -9.24 -10.05 1.30
C ARG A 124 -7.81 -9.57 1.39
N ALA A 125 -7.62 -8.24 1.45
CA ALA A 125 -6.30 -7.63 1.60
C ALA A 125 -5.57 -8.08 2.89
N ALA A 126 -6.31 -8.41 3.96
CA ALA A 126 -5.72 -8.93 5.19
C ALA A 126 -5.08 -10.31 5.00
N GLU A 127 -5.68 -11.19 4.19
CA GLU A 127 -5.13 -12.52 3.88
C GLU A 127 -3.90 -12.38 2.99
N VAL A 128 -3.98 -11.52 1.97
CA VAL A 128 -2.81 -11.18 1.13
C VAL A 128 -1.68 -10.65 2.01
N LEU A 129 -1.95 -9.67 2.88
CA LEU A 129 -0.93 -9.08 3.75
C LEU A 129 -0.28 -10.13 4.66
N LYS A 130 -1.08 -11.03 5.23
CA LYS A 130 -0.59 -12.15 6.05
C LYS A 130 0.44 -12.96 5.30
N GLU A 131 0.10 -13.46 4.13
CA GLU A 131 0.98 -14.34 3.37
C GLU A 131 2.23 -13.60 2.88
N LEU A 132 2.09 -12.35 2.48
CA LEU A 132 3.24 -11.51 2.11
C LEU A 132 4.24 -11.36 3.27
N VAL A 133 3.74 -11.11 4.49
CA VAL A 133 4.59 -11.00 5.69
C VAL A 133 5.22 -12.33 6.06
N LEU A 134 4.44 -13.43 6.04
CA LEU A 134 4.97 -14.77 6.33
C LEU A 134 6.07 -15.19 5.36
N LEU A 135 5.90 -14.90 4.07
CA LEU A 135 6.92 -15.16 3.05
C LEU A 135 8.16 -14.30 3.22
N TYR A 136 7.98 -13.01 3.50
CA TYR A 136 9.08 -12.09 3.74
C TYR A 136 9.94 -12.50 4.96
N ASN A 137 9.26 -12.88 6.05
CA ASN A 137 9.88 -13.36 7.30
C ASN A 137 10.39 -14.80 7.19
N ALA A 138 10.12 -15.54 6.10
CA ALA A 138 10.54 -16.92 5.98
C ALA A 138 12.06 -17.06 6.14
N ARG A 139 12.46 -17.95 7.07
CA ARG A 139 13.86 -18.17 7.48
C ARG A 139 14.54 -16.92 8.07
N MET A 140 13.76 -16.00 8.64
CA MET A 140 14.26 -14.86 9.41
C MET A 140 13.94 -15.08 10.90
N SER A 141 14.92 -14.86 11.76
CA SER A 141 14.69 -14.85 13.21
C SER A 141 13.84 -13.64 13.60
N PRO A 142 12.89 -13.76 14.55
CA PRO A 142 12.20 -12.62 15.15
C PRO A 142 13.13 -11.56 15.75
N SER A 143 14.37 -11.93 16.11
CA SER A 143 15.40 -10.99 16.59
C SER A 143 16.10 -10.19 15.49
N ASN A 144 15.83 -10.48 14.20
CA ASN A 144 16.42 -9.77 13.09
C ASN A 144 15.80 -8.36 12.96
N SER A 145 16.63 -7.33 12.75
CA SER A 145 16.17 -5.94 12.63
C SER A 145 15.25 -5.68 11.43
N LYS A 146 15.22 -6.58 10.45
CA LYS A 146 14.34 -6.53 9.29
C LYS A 146 13.08 -7.38 9.46
N TYR A 147 12.89 -8.06 10.59
CA TYR A 147 11.73 -8.91 10.83
C TYR A 147 10.49 -8.05 11.02
N VAL A 148 9.45 -8.33 10.23
CA VAL A 148 8.19 -7.59 10.31
C VAL A 148 7.29 -8.26 11.34
N ASN A 149 7.13 -7.64 12.50
CA ASN A 149 6.19 -8.10 13.51
C ASN A 149 4.76 -7.71 13.14
N PHE A 150 3.81 -8.59 13.44
CA PHE A 150 2.40 -8.34 13.19
C PHE A 150 1.51 -8.99 14.24
N ASN A 151 0.39 -8.34 14.51
CA ASN A 151 -0.61 -8.76 15.48
C ASN A 151 -2.02 -8.71 14.87
N TYR A 152 -2.98 -9.40 15.48
CA TYR A 152 -4.39 -9.28 15.11
C TYR A 152 -5.10 -8.33 16.06
N ASN A 153 -5.91 -7.42 15.52
CA ASN A 153 -6.81 -6.63 16.35
C ASN A 153 -8.06 -7.45 16.75
N SER A 154 -8.89 -6.86 17.61
CA SER A 154 -10.15 -7.46 18.08
C SER A 154 -11.17 -7.79 16.98
N ARG A 155 -10.94 -7.32 15.75
CA ARG A 155 -11.76 -7.60 14.56
C ARG A 155 -11.08 -8.58 13.60
N GLY A 156 -9.97 -9.20 14.01
CA GLY A 156 -9.21 -10.15 13.21
C GLY A 156 -8.40 -9.53 12.06
N ALA A 157 -8.23 -8.20 12.04
CA ALA A 157 -7.39 -7.54 11.03
C ALA A 157 -5.93 -7.52 11.47
N ILE A 158 -5.02 -7.72 10.51
CA ILE A 158 -3.58 -7.68 10.74
C ILE A 158 -3.12 -6.23 10.90
N ILE A 159 -2.35 -5.99 11.95
CA ILE A 159 -1.63 -4.75 12.22
C ILE A 159 -0.14 -5.09 12.18
N LEU A 160 0.62 -4.38 11.36
CA LEU A 160 2.08 -4.44 11.39
C LEU A 160 2.60 -3.47 12.45
N ASP A 161 3.55 -3.93 13.25
CA ASP A 161 4.24 -3.09 14.22
C ASP A 161 5.21 -2.16 13.48
N ASP A 162 5.45 -0.97 14.03
CA ASP A 162 6.34 0.06 13.48
C ASP A 162 7.78 -0.05 14.03
#